data_AF-A0A2T4U108-F1
#
_entry.id   AF-A0A2T4U108-F1
#
_cell.length_a   1.000
_cell.length_b   1.000
_cell.length_c   1.000
_cell.angle_alpha   90.00
_cell.angle_beta   90.00
_cell.angle_gamma   90.00
#
_symmetry.space_group_name_H-M   'P 1'
#
loop_
_entity.id
_entity.type
_entity.pdbx_description
1 polymer ?
#
loop_
_entity_poly.entity_id
_entity_poly.type
_entity_poly.pdbx_seq_one_letter_code
_entity_poly.pdbx_strand_id
1 'polypeptide(L)'
;MNQFSLIGFLILAVVIATFSIQNSGEAIVTFIWWQFQGSLVVVILISTALGAIMAIFLSLPGTFRLRMRLREQTQRIAELEQQLQERETTHTSDMSGTR
;
A
#
# COMPACT_ATOMS: atom_id res chain seq x y z
N MET A 1 5.03 -8.09 6.30
CA MET A 1 5.18 -7.02 7.30
C MET A 1 6.26 -7.48 8.26
N ASN A 2 7.41 -6.81 8.28
CA ASN A 2 8.57 -7.29 9.05
C ASN A 2 8.31 -7.01 10.53
N GLN A 3 8.65 -7.94 11.43
CA GLN A 3 8.43 -7.81 12.88
C GLN A 3 9.00 -6.49 13.45
N PHE A 4 10.09 -6.00 12.87
CA PHE A 4 10.70 -4.70 13.17
C PHE A 4 9.76 -3.52 12.98
N SER A 5 8.88 -3.54 11.97
CA SER A 5 7.91 -2.47 11.73
C SER A 5 6.85 -2.42 12.84
N LEU A 6 6.43 -3.59 13.34
CA LEU A 6 5.47 -3.67 14.44
C LEU A 6 6.09 -3.16 15.75
N ILE A 7 7.32 -3.60 16.06
CA ILE A 7 8.08 -3.11 17.22
C ILE A 7 8.25 -1.59 17.15
N GLY A 8 8.66 -1.05 15.98
CA GLY A 8 8.84 0.39 15.79
C GLY A 8 7.55 1.17 15.99
N PHE A 9 6.42 0.67 15.46
CA PHE A 9 5.11 1.28 15.66
C PHE A 9 4.69 1.30 17.13
N LEU A 10 4.92 0.21 17.86
CA LEU A 10 4.60 0.13 19.30
C LEU A 10 5.42 1.16 20.10
N ILE A 11 6.73 1.27 19.83
CA ILE A 11 7.60 2.26 20.48
C ILE A 11 7.08 3.68 20.21
N LEU A 12 6.74 3.98 18.95
CA LEU A 12 6.18 5.28 18.59
C LEU A 12 4.86 5.56 19.31
N ALA A 13 3.97 4.57 19.40
CA ALA A 13 2.71 4.71 20.11
C ALA A 13 2.91 5.02 21.60
N VAL A 14 3.85 4.36 22.26
CA VAL A 14 4.22 4.64 23.66
C VAL A 14 4.75 6.06 23.81
N VAL A 15 5.68 6.48 22.93
CA VAL A 15 6.24 7.84 22.95
C VAL A 15 5.15 8.89 22.79
N ILE A 16 4.23 8.72 21.84
CA ILE A 16 3.09 9.62 21.63
C ILE A 16 2.17 9.68 22.85
N ALA A 17 1.84 8.51 23.43
CA ALA A 17 0.99 8.44 24.61
C ALA A 17 1.64 9.15 25.80
N THR A 18 2.93 8.88 26.06
CA THR A 18 3.68 9.54 27.13
C THR A 18 3.78 11.06 26.89
N PHE A 19 4.10 11.49 25.68
CA PHE A 19 4.16 12.91 25.31
C PHE A 19 2.82 13.61 25.56
N SER A 20 1.73 12.95 25.22
CA SER A 20 0.39 13.52 25.40
C SER A 20 -0.06 13.56 26.86
N ILE A 21 0.31 12.56 27.67
CA ILE A 21 0.03 12.55 29.11
C ILE A 21 0.84 13.63 29.83
N GLN A 22 2.14 13.77 29.51
CA GLN A 22 2.99 14.79 30.12
C GLN A 22 2.58 16.21 29.72
N ASN A 23 2.03 16.38 28.52
CA ASN A 23 1.53 17.65 28.00
C ASN A 23 -0.02 17.64 27.96
N SER A 24 -0.66 17.16 29.02
CA SER A 24 -2.12 17.03 29.12
C SER A 24 -2.85 18.37 29.26
N GLY A 25 -2.12 19.50 29.22
CA GLY A 25 -2.70 20.83 29.14
C GLY A 25 -3.46 21.06 27.84
N GLU A 26 -4.26 22.12 27.80
CA GLU A 26 -4.95 22.51 26.58
C GLU A 26 -3.93 22.98 25.53
N ALA A 27 -3.92 22.28 24.41
CA ALA A 27 -3.15 22.65 23.23
C ALA A 27 -3.99 23.60 22.39
N ILE A 28 -3.43 24.78 22.11
CA ILE A 28 -3.98 25.74 21.17
C ILE A 28 -3.27 25.56 19.83
N VAL A 29 -4.02 25.18 18.81
CA VAL A 29 -3.52 25.00 17.44
C VAL A 29 -4.19 26.04 16.55
N THR A 30 -3.39 26.94 15.98
CA THR A 30 -3.86 27.91 15.00
C THR A 30 -3.51 27.43 13.61
N PHE A 31 -4.52 27.28 12.75
CA PHE A 31 -4.38 26.78 11.38
C PHE A 31 -5.06 27.74 10.39
N ILE A 32 -4.25 28.53 9.69
CA ILE A 32 -4.65 29.56 8.71
C ILE A 32 -5.61 30.60 9.34
N TRP A 33 -6.92 30.31 9.41
CA TRP A 33 -7.95 31.16 10.02
C TRP A 33 -8.71 30.49 11.17
N TRP A 34 -8.44 29.21 11.43
CA TRP A 34 -9.13 28.42 12.43
C TRP A 34 -8.25 28.24 13.67
N GLN A 35 -8.85 28.29 14.84
CA GLN A 35 -8.19 27.99 16.09
C GLN A 35 -8.91 26.82 16.74
N PHE A 36 -8.16 25.76 17.01
CA PHE A 36 -8.64 24.60 17.73
C PHE A 36 -8.01 24.60 19.12
N GLN A 37 -8.85 24.46 20.14
CA GLN A 37 -8.43 24.31 21.53
C GLN A 37 -8.93 22.96 22.03
N GLY A 38 -8.00 22.13 22.48
CA GLY A 38 -8.32 20.79 22.96
C GLY A 38 -7.09 20.09 23.52
N SER A 39 -7.23 18.83 23.91
CA SER A 39 -6.07 18.07 24.40
C SER A 39 -5.10 17.74 23.26
N LEU A 40 -3.83 17.67 23.60
CA LEU A 40 -2.76 17.35 22.65
C LEU A 40 -2.96 15.97 21.98
N VAL A 41 -3.53 15.00 22.72
CA VAL A 41 -3.92 13.67 22.17
C VAL A 41 -4.85 13.85 20.97
N VAL A 42 -5.89 14.66 21.09
CA VAL A 42 -6.91 14.84 20.05
C VAL A 42 -6.30 15.44 18.80
N VAL A 43 -5.43 16.44 18.96
CA VAL A 43 -4.70 17.07 17.85
C VAL A 43 -3.86 16.04 17.08
N ILE A 44 -3.10 15.21 17.81
CA ILE A 44 -2.25 14.19 17.20
C ILE A 44 -3.10 13.15 16.47
N LEU A 45 -4.20 12.68 17.07
CA LEU A 45 -5.08 11.68 16.45
C LEU A 45 -5.71 12.20 15.15
N ILE A 46 -6.27 13.41 15.17
CA ILE A 46 -6.90 14.01 13.99
C ILE A 46 -5.86 14.21 12.88
N SER A 47 -4.69 14.76 13.22
CA SER A 47 -3.61 15.03 12.27
C SER A 47 -3.07 13.73 11.65
N THR A 48 -2.89 12.69 12.47
CA THR A 48 -2.44 11.37 12.02
C THR A 48 -3.49 10.70 11.12
N ALA A 49 -4.76 10.78 11.50
CA ALA A 49 -5.86 10.23 10.70
C ALA A 49 -5.95 10.92 9.33
N LEU A 50 -5.85 12.26 9.29
CA LEU A 50 -5.80 13.02 8.03
C LEU A 50 -4.59 12.63 7.18
N GLY A 51 -3.41 12.49 7.78
CA GLY A 51 -2.22 12.01 7.09
C GLY A 51 -2.39 10.62 6.49
N ALA A 52 -3.02 9.69 7.23
CA ALA A 52 -3.32 8.34 6.75
C ALA A 52 -4.32 8.35 5.59
N ILE A 53 -5.38 9.15 5.69
CA ILE A 53 -6.35 9.35 4.61
C ILE A 53 -5.64 9.87 3.35
N MET A 54 -4.82 10.91 3.49
CA MET A 54 -4.03 11.47 2.38
C MET A 54 -3.09 10.44 1.75
N ALA A 55 -2.40 9.63 2.56
CA ALA A 55 -1.54 8.56 2.07
C ALA A 55 -2.30 7.50 1.26
N ILE A 56 -3.51 7.12 1.72
CA ILE A 56 -4.39 6.22 0.97
C ILE A 56 -4.74 6.83 -0.39
N PHE A 57 -5.21 8.09 -0.41
CA PHE A 57 -5.54 8.80 -1.65
C PHE A 57 -4.36 8.84 -2.62
N LEU A 58 -3.16 9.13 -2.12
CA LEU A 58 -1.94 9.17 -2.93
C LEU A 58 -1.53 7.79 -3.49
N SER A 59 -1.88 6.71 -2.79
CA SER A 59 -1.56 5.33 -3.18
C SER A 59 -2.52 4.71 -4.23
N LEU A 60 -3.74 5.25 -4.37
CA LEU A 60 -4.76 4.77 -5.31
C LEU A 60 -4.26 4.68 -6.78
N PRO A 61 -3.65 5.72 -7.38
CA PRO A 61 -3.22 5.64 -8.78
C PRO A 61 -2.10 4.60 -9.00
N GLY A 62 -1.18 4.45 -8.03
CA GLY A 62 -0.10 3.47 -8.12
C GLY A 62 -0.61 2.03 -8.08
N THR A 63 -1.52 1.74 -7.13
CA THR A 63 -2.14 0.42 -7.00
C THR A 63 -3.00 0.06 -8.21
N PHE A 64 -3.71 1.01 -8.80
CA PHE A 64 -4.47 0.79 -10.03
C PHE A 64 -3.57 0.43 -11.22
N ARG A 65 -2.51 1.22 -11.46
CA ARG A 65 -1.53 0.93 -12.53
C ARG A 65 -0.86 -0.43 -12.34
N LEU A 66 -0.54 -0.80 -11.10
CA LEU A 66 0.06 -2.10 -10.80
C LEU A 66 -0.90 -3.24 -11.13
N ARG A 67 -2.20 -3.11 -10.81
CA ARG A 67 -3.23 -4.10 -11.17
C ARG A 67 -3.41 -4.25 -12.68
N MET A 68 -3.37 -3.16 -13.45
CA MET A 68 -3.43 -3.23 -14.91
C MET A 68 -2.22 -3.98 -15.49
N ARG A 69 -1.01 -3.66 -15.02
CA ARG A 69 0.22 -4.34 -15.45
C ARG A 69 0.20 -5.82 -15.10
N LEU A 70 -0.28 -6.17 -13.90
CA LEU A 70 -0.47 -7.56 -13.49
C LEU A 70 -1.37 -8.31 -14.47
N ARG A 71 -2.53 -7.74 -14.84
CA ARG A 71 -3.42 -8.36 -15.82
C ARG A 71 -2.78 -8.55 -17.19
N GLU A 72 -2.09 -7.52 -17.69
CA GLU A 72 -1.40 -7.60 -18.97
C GLU A 72 -0.31 -8.68 -18.97
N GLN A 73 0.49 -8.73 -17.89
CA GLN A 73 1.53 -9.75 -17.73
C GLN A 73 0.94 -11.15 -17.64
N THR A 74 -0.16 -11.35 -16.90
CA THR A 74 -0.85 -12.65 -16.84
C THR A 74 -1.38 -13.09 -18.19
N GLN A 75 -1.93 -12.17 -19.00
CA GLN A 75 -2.39 -12.49 -20.36
C GLN A 75 -1.23 -12.91 -21.27
N ARG A 76 -0.11 -12.18 -21.23
CA ARG A 76 1.09 -12.53 -22.00
C ARG A 76 1.65 -13.90 -21.62
N ILE A 77 1.63 -14.25 -20.33
CA ILE A 77 2.06 -15.58 -19.86
C ILE A 77 1.18 -16.66 -20.48
N ALA A 78 -0.15 -16.51 -20.43
CA ALA A 78 -1.08 -17.48 -21.01
C ALA A 78 -0.91 -17.63 -22.53
N GLU A 79 -0.70 -16.52 -23.25
CA GLU A 79 -0.46 -16.53 -24.70
C GLU A 79 0.85 -17.25 -25.05
N LEU A 80 1.93 -16.98 -24.31
CA LEU A 80 3.22 -17.64 -24.51
C LEU A 80 3.14 -19.15 -24.20
N GLU A 81 2.40 -19.54 -23.17
CA GLU A 81 2.15 -20.96 -22.85
C GLU A 81 1.39 -21.68 -23.98
N GLN A 82 0.39 -21.02 -24.59
CA GLN A 82 -0.32 -21.56 -25.75
C GLN A 82 0.59 -21.73 -26.98
N GLN A 83 1.42 -20.73 -27.28
CA GLN A 83 2.35 -20.80 -28.42
C GLN A 83 3.39 -21.93 -28.24
N LEU A 84 3.83 -22.19 -27.00
CA LEU A 84 4.72 -23.31 -26.72
C LEU A 84 4.02 -24.66 -26.97
N GLN A 85 2.77 -24.82 -26.52
CA GLN A 85 1.98 -26.02 -26.80
C GLN A 85 1.72 -26.24 -28.30
N GLU A 86 1.39 -25.19 -29.05
CA GLU A 86 1.20 -25.26 -30.50
C GLU A 86 2.49 -25.68 -31.23
N ARG A 87 3.66 -25.18 -30.79
CA ARG A 87 4.95 -25.60 -31.37
C ARG A 87 5.28 -27.06 -31.06
N GLU A 88 5.04 -27.52 -29.83
CA GLU A 88 5.29 -28.92 -29.45
C GLU A 88 4.39 -29.90 -30.21
N THR A 89 3.11 -29.56 -30.37
CA THR A 89 2.13 -30.38 -31.12
C THR A 89 2.39 -30.38 -32.63
N THR A 90 2.80 -29.25 -33.20
CA THR A 90 3.19 -29.16 -34.63
C THR A 90 4.47 -29.97 -34.89
N HIS A 91 5.48 -29.88 -34.01
CA HIS A 91 6.74 -30.62 -34.15
C HIS A 91 6.57 -32.14 -33.99
N THR A 92 5.66 -32.60 -33.14
CA THR A 92 5.34 -34.04 -33.01
C THR A 92 4.50 -34.55 -34.19
N SER A 93 3.66 -33.71 -34.79
CA SER A 93 2.87 -34.07 -35.98
C SER A 93 3.75 -34.22 -37.24
N ASP A 94 4.75 -33.34 -37.42
CA ASP A 94 5.67 -33.38 -38.57
C ASP A 94 6.61 -34.61 -38.53
N MET A 95 6.94 -35.13 -37.34
CA MET A 95 7.73 -36.36 -37.18
C MET A 95 6.92 -37.66 -37.37
N SER A 96 5.59 -37.59 -37.31
CA SER A 96 4.70 -38.73 -37.55
C SER A 96 4.40 -38.93 -39.04
N GLY A 97 4.44 -37.86 -39.84
CA GLY A 97 4.09 -37.88 -41.27
C GLY A 97 5.20 -38.29 -42.25
N THR A 98 6.43 -38.54 -41.78
CA THR A 98 7.58 -38.88 -42.64
C THR A 98 7.81 -40.39 -42.84
N ARG A 99 6.81 -41.24 -42.56
CA ARG A 99 6.91 -42.70 -42.67
C ARG A 99 6.05 -43.30 -43.78
#